data_AF-A0A2W1BA21-F1
#
_entry.id   AF-A0A2W1BA21-F1
#
_cell.length_a   1.000
_cell.length_b   1.000
_cell.length_c   1.000
_cell.angle_alpha   90.00
_cell.angle_beta   90.00
_cell.angle_gamma   90.00
#
_symmetry.space_group_name_H-M   'P 1'
#
loop_
_entity.id
_entity.type
_entity.pdbx_description
1 polymer ?
#
loop_
_entity_poly.entity_id
_entity_poly.type
_entity_poly.pdbx_seq_one_letter_code
_entity_poly.pdbx_strand_id
1 'polypeptide(L)'
;MIIVSKEELLAFKKLDLLYQMNLLREQSARLERRYDCSLEEFRSLVNDSDENYEMWDDLIEWEACQSALSEVSSLMERINAEDIEVR
;
A
#
# COMPACT_ATOMS: atom_id res chain seq x y z
N MET A 1 -15.98 -6.58 31.66
CA MET A 1 -15.22 -5.34 31.45
C MET A 1 -13.88 -5.76 30.86
N ILE A 2 -13.65 -5.46 29.58
CA ILE A 2 -12.39 -5.81 28.91
C ILE A 2 -11.42 -4.67 29.21
N ILE A 3 -10.32 -4.98 29.89
CA ILE A 3 -9.23 -4.04 30.16
C ILE A 3 -8.19 -4.34 29.09
N VAL A 4 -8.08 -3.49 28.07
CA VAL A 4 -7.07 -3.63 27.01
C VAL A 4 -5.91 -2.72 27.36
N SER A 5 -4.69 -3.24 27.37
CA SER A 5 -3.49 -2.44 27.60
C SER A 5 -3.14 -1.61 26.36
N LYS A 6 -2.43 -0.49 26.55
CA LYS A 6 -1.92 0.32 25.42
C LYS A 6 -1.03 -0.52 24.50
N GLU A 7 -0.28 -1.47 25.06
CA GLU A 7 0.61 -2.38 24.34
C GLU A 7 -0.18 -3.34 23.44
N GLU A 8 -1.30 -3.88 23.92
CA GLU A 8 -2.19 -4.76 23.15
C GLU A 8 -2.85 -3.99 21.98
N LEU A 9 -3.28 -2.74 22.21
CA LEU A 9 -3.81 -1.89 21.14
C LEU A 9 -2.77 -1.58 20.07
N LEU A 10 -1.52 -1.29 20.48
CA LEU A 10 -0.42 -1.05 19.55
C LEU A 10 -0.07 -2.31 18.76
N ALA A 11 -0.04 -3.48 19.41
CA ALA A 11 0.19 -4.75 18.74
C ALA A 11 -0.88 -5.06 17.68
N PHE A 12 -2.15 -4.83 18.01
CA PHE A 12 -3.25 -5.01 17.07
C PHE A 12 -3.13 -4.05 15.88
N LYS A 13 -2.82 -2.78 16.13
CA LYS A 13 -2.63 -1.77 15.07
C LYS A 13 -1.45 -2.11 14.16
N LYS A 14 -0.34 -2.61 14.71
CA LYS A 14 0.79 -3.11 13.90
C LYS A 14 0.37 -4.29 13.02
N LEU A 15 -0.40 -5.23 13.56
CA LEU A 15 -0.90 -6.38 12.82
C LEU A 15 -1.81 -5.96 11.66
N ASP A 16 -2.70 -5.01 11.91
CA ASP A 16 -3.61 -4.46 10.90
C ASP A 16 -2.83 -3.75 9.77
N LEU A 17 -1.83 -2.93 10.11
CA LEU A 17 -0.95 -2.30 9.11
C LEU A 17 -0.16 -3.34 8.32
N LEU A 18 0.38 -4.37 8.96
CA LEU A 18 1.09 -5.47 8.26
C LEU A 18 0.18 -6.20 7.27
N TYR A 19 -1.08 -6.44 7.66
CA TYR A 19 -2.08 -7.04 6.78
C TYR A 19 -2.37 -6.15 5.57
N GLN A 20 -2.61 -4.85 5.79
CA GLN A 20 -2.83 -3.88 4.72
C GLN A 20 -1.63 -3.80 3.77
N MET A 21 -0.39 -3.78 4.29
CA MET A 21 0.81 -3.80 3.45
C MET A 21 0.90 -5.05 2.59
N ASN A 22 0.54 -6.21 3.14
CA ASN A 22 0.57 -7.46 2.40
C ASN A 22 -0.43 -7.41 1.23
N LEU A 23 -1.67 -7.00 1.51
CA LEU A 23 -2.71 -6.87 0.49
C LEU A 23 -2.30 -5.93 -0.65
N LEU A 24 -1.77 -4.75 -0.32
CA LEU A 24 -1.32 -3.78 -1.32
C LEU A 24 -0.13 -4.30 -2.14
N ARG A 25 0.81 -5.02 -1.51
CA ARG A 25 1.93 -5.67 -2.21
C ARG A 25 1.44 -6.75 -3.17
N GLU A 26 0.46 -7.56 -2.78
CA GLU A 26 -0.14 -8.56 -3.65
C GLU A 26 -0.85 -7.92 -4.84
N GLN A 27 -1.58 -6.82 -4.63
CA GLN A 27 -2.22 -6.06 -5.70
C GLN A 27 -1.20 -5.47 -6.68
N SER A 28 -0.14 -4.81 -6.18
CA SER A 28 0.94 -4.33 -7.04
C SER A 28 1.64 -5.47 -7.79
N ALA A 29 1.93 -6.59 -7.14
CA ALA A 29 2.55 -7.75 -7.79
C ALA A 29 1.63 -8.42 -8.83
N ARG A 30 0.31 -8.34 -8.66
CA ARG A 30 -0.66 -8.81 -9.66
C ARG A 30 -0.58 -7.96 -10.93
N LEU A 31 -0.50 -6.64 -10.79
CA LEU A 31 -0.36 -5.70 -11.92
C LEU A 31 1.00 -5.87 -12.61
N GLU A 32 2.07 -6.02 -11.82
CA GLU A 32 3.42 -6.31 -12.34
C GLU A 32 3.45 -7.60 -13.17
N ARG A 33 2.81 -8.68 -12.70
CA ARG A 33 2.70 -9.93 -13.46
C ARG A 33 1.77 -9.82 -14.67
N ARG A 34 0.75 -8.96 -14.62
CA ARG A 34 -0.20 -8.77 -15.72
C ARG A 34 0.49 -8.12 -16.92
N TYR A 35 1.38 -7.16 -16.67
CA TYR A 35 2.05 -6.39 -17.71
C TYR A 35 3.52 -6.77 -17.94
N ASP A 36 4.09 -7.62 -17.08
CA ASP A 36 5.48 -8.09 -17.11
C ASP A 36 6.51 -6.94 -17.17
N CYS A 37 6.18 -5.83 -16.51
CA CYS A 37 7.01 -4.63 -16.47
C CYS A 37 6.88 -3.94 -15.11
N SER A 38 7.79 -3.03 -14.79
CA SER A 38 7.70 -2.18 -13.60
C SER A 38 6.67 -1.08 -13.77
N LEU A 39 6.22 -0.47 -12.66
CA LEU A 39 5.27 0.66 -12.68
C LEU A 39 5.76 1.81 -13.58
N GLU A 40 7.06 2.12 -13.54
CA GLU A 40 7.62 3.20 -14.36
C GLU A 40 7.60 2.86 -15.85
N GLU A 41 7.92 1.62 -16.21
CA GLU A 41 7.80 1.14 -17.60
C GLU A 41 6.35 1.12 -18.06
N PHE A 42 5.43 0.71 -17.19
CA PHE A 42 3.99 0.72 -17.47
C PHE A 42 3.46 2.14 -17.67
N ARG A 43 3.92 3.12 -16.88
CA ARG A 43 3.60 4.53 -17.06
C ARG A 43 4.04 5.02 -18.44
N SER A 44 5.24 4.67 -18.90
CA SER A 44 5.70 5.02 -20.25
C SER A 44 4.84 4.33 -21.32
N LEU A 45 4.55 3.04 -21.15
CA LEU A 45 3.72 2.25 -22.05
C LEU A 45 2.31 2.85 -22.23
N VAL A 46 1.66 3.27 -21.13
CA VAL A 46 0.33 3.89 -21.15
C VAL A 46 0.34 5.24 -21.90
N ASN A 47 1.40 6.04 -21.74
CA ASN A 47 1.54 7.33 -22.43
C ASN A 47 1.84 7.19 -23.93
N ASP A 48 2.60 6.17 -24.32
CA ASP A 48 2.97 5.90 -25.72
C ASP A 48 1.92 5.09 -26.49
N SER A 49 0.94 4.52 -25.79
CA SER A 49 -0.17 3.75 -26.39
C SER A 49 -1.30 4.65 -26.89
N ASP A 50 -2.04 4.17 -27.90
CA ASP A 50 -3.34 4.75 -28.24
C ASP A 50 -4.31 4.68 -27.03
N GLU A 51 -5.31 5.57 -27.00
CA GLU A 51 -6.27 5.69 -25.88
C GLU A 51 -6.84 4.34 -25.45
N ASN A 52 -6.29 3.80 -24.35
CA ASN A 52 -6.74 2.57 -23.72
C ASN A 52 -7.13 2.85 -22.27
N TYR A 53 -8.43 3.08 -22.06
CA TYR A 53 -8.98 3.40 -20.73
C TYR A 53 -8.69 2.32 -19.68
N GLU A 54 -8.62 1.05 -20.07
CA GLU A 54 -8.31 -0.04 -19.13
C GLU A 54 -6.87 0.06 -18.61
N MET A 55 -5.92 0.44 -19.47
CA MET A 55 -4.53 0.64 -19.06
C MET A 55 -4.37 1.88 -18.16
N TRP A 56 -5.15 2.93 -18.42
CA TRP A 56 -5.20 4.11 -17.54
C TRP A 56 -5.79 3.77 -16.18
N ASP A 57 -6.88 3.00 -16.13
CA ASP A 57 -7.48 2.54 -14.88
C ASP A 57 -6.50 1.69 -14.06
N ASP A 58 -5.81 0.75 -14.71
CA ASP A 58 -4.78 -0.07 -14.08
C ASP A 58 -3.58 0.75 -13.59
N LEU A 59 -3.18 1.80 -14.32
CA LEU A 59 -2.08 2.70 -13.91
C LEU A 59 -2.46 3.45 -12.64
N ILE A 60 -3.68 3.99 -12.60
CA ILE A 60 -4.22 4.70 -11.43
C ILE A 60 -4.31 3.76 -10.23
N GLU A 61 -4.80 2.52 -10.42
CA GLU A 61 -4.84 1.51 -9.36
C GLU A 61 -3.43 1.23 -8.81
N TRP A 62 -2.44 1.08 -9.69
CA TRP A 62 -1.08 0.77 -9.29
C TRP A 62 -0.41 1.92 -8.53
N GLU A 63 -0.54 3.15 -9.01
CA GLU A 63 -0.02 4.34 -8.34
C GLU A 63 -0.68 4.55 -6.96
N ALA A 64 -1.99 4.29 -6.87
CA ALA A 64 -2.71 4.34 -5.61
C ALA A 64 -2.19 3.27 -4.63
N CYS A 65 -1.92 2.04 -5.09
CA CYS A 65 -1.34 0.99 -4.27
C CYS A 65 0.06 1.39 -3.75
N GLN A 66 0.90 1.96 -4.61
CA GLN A 66 2.25 2.39 -4.23
C GLN A 66 2.21 3.54 -3.21
N SER A 67 1.31 4.51 -3.41
CA SER A 67 1.12 5.63 -2.50
C SER A 67 0.61 5.16 -1.13
N ALA A 68 -0.40 4.29 -1.12
CA ALA A 68 -0.92 3.68 0.11
C ALA A 68 0.14 2.86 0.84
N LEU A 69 1.00 2.13 0.13
CA LEU A 69 2.12 1.40 0.72
C LEU A 69 3.12 2.33 1.41
N SER A 70 3.44 3.46 0.79
CA SER A 70 4.32 4.48 1.38
C SER A 70 3.71 5.07 2.65
N GLU A 71 2.42 5.39 2.64
CA GLU A 71 1.71 5.90 3.83
C GLU A 71 1.68 4.89 4.98
N VAL A 72 1.31 3.64 4.69
CA VAL A 72 1.26 2.57 5.71
C VAL A 72 2.65 2.28 6.26
N SER A 73 3.69 2.32 5.42
CA SER A 73 5.08 2.19 5.87
C SER A 73 5.49 3.33 6.80
N SER A 74 5.18 4.58 6.44
CA SER A 74 5.46 5.74 7.29
C SER A 74 4.70 5.67 8.63
N LEU A 75 3.44 5.23 8.62
CA LEU A 75 2.67 4.99 9.84
C LEU A 75 3.34 3.92 10.71
N MET A 76 3.84 2.83 10.12
CA MET A 76 4.55 1.78 10.83
C MET A 76 5.84 2.27 11.49
N GLU A 77 6.62 3.09 10.79
CA GLU A 77 7.83 3.73 11.34
C GLU A 77 7.50 4.61 12.54
N ARG A 78 6.42 5.40 12.45
CA ARG A 78 5.93 6.22 13.57
C ARG A 78 5.49 5.37 14.77
N ILE A 79 4.84 4.22 14.54
CA ILE A 79 4.49 3.28 15.63
C ILE A 79 5.76 2.73 16.29
N ASN A 80 6.78 2.40 15.50
CA ASN A 80 8.03 1.82 16.01
C ASN A 80 8.91 2.84 16.74
N ALA A 81 8.82 4.13 16.39
CA ALA A 81 9.51 5.21 17.09
C ALA A 81 8.87 5.59 18.45
N GLU A 82 7.84 4.84 18.92
CA GLU A 82 7.00 5.17 20.09
C GLU A 82 6.30 6.55 20.02
N ASP A 83 6.32 7.18 18.84
CA ASP A 83 5.82 8.54 18.58
C ASP A 83 4.30 8.56 18.30
N ILE A 84 3.56 7.82 19.12
CA ILE A 84 2.10 7.74 19.03
C ILE A 84 1.47 8.05 20.38
N GLU A 85 0.94 9.28 20.46
CA GLU A 85 -0.12 9.61 21.42
C GLU A 85 -1.39 8.85 21.04
N VAL A 86 -1.71 7.84 21.84
CA VAL A 86 -3.02 7.19 21.81
C VAL A 86 -3.96 8.10 22.61
N ARG A 87 -4.81 8.86 21.91
CA ARG A 87 -5.91 9.64 22.49
C ARG A 87 -7.19 8.83 22.52
#